data_AF-A0A5C8M6E0-F1
#
_entry.id   AF-A0A5C8M6E0-F1
#
_cell.length_a   1.000
_cell.length_b   1.000
_cell.length_c   1.000
_cell.angle_alpha   90.00
_cell.angle_beta   90.00
_cell.angle_gamma   90.00
#
_symmetry.space_group_name_H-M   'P 1'
#
loop_
_entity.id
_entity.type
_entity.pdbx_description
1 polymer ?
#
loop_
_entity_poly.entity_id
_entity_poly.type
_entity_poly.pdbx_seq_one_letter_code
_entity_poly.pdbx_strand_id
1 'polypeptide(L)'
;ILDMGGAEKLLGRGDMLFLPMGASKPIRVQGAFVSDEEVEEVVDFVISQQKAQYYEEMMVSEENGESEEFDDELYDEAVRLVVEMQSAS
;
A
#
# COMPACT_ATOMS: atom_id res chain seq x y z
N ILE A 1 -5.06 5.44 -11.96
CA ILE A 1 -5.85 4.26 -11.51
C ILE A 1 -6.52 3.58 -12.69
N LEU A 2 -7.48 4.21 -13.39
CA LEU A 2 -8.13 3.63 -14.58
C LEU A 2 -7.61 4.18 -15.92
N ASP A 3 -6.59 5.05 -15.89
CA ASP A 3 -6.02 5.75 -17.05
C ASP A 3 -7.05 6.46 -17.95
N MET A 4 -8.21 6.77 -17.36
CA MET A 4 -9.35 7.47 -17.96
C MET A 4 -9.92 8.48 -16.96
N GLY A 5 -10.49 9.57 -17.46
CA GLY A 5 -11.24 10.55 -16.65
C GLY A 5 -12.65 10.06 -16.30
N GLY A 6 -13.28 10.70 -15.32
CA GLY A 6 -14.66 10.46 -14.88
C GLY A 6 -14.80 10.20 -13.38
N ALA A 7 -13.72 9.78 -12.70
CA ALA A 7 -13.71 9.53 -11.26
C ALA A 7 -13.91 10.81 -10.44
N GLU A 8 -13.54 11.97 -10.97
CA GLU A 8 -13.73 13.28 -10.36
C GLU A 8 -15.21 13.69 -10.21
N LYS A 9 -16.12 12.99 -10.88
CA LYS A 9 -17.57 13.23 -10.84
C LYS A 9 -18.31 12.29 -9.90
N LEU A 10 -17.59 11.44 -9.17
CA LEU A 10 -18.17 10.53 -8.20
C LEU A 10 -18.65 11.30 -6.96
N LEU A 11 -19.73 10.82 -6.37
CA LEU A 11 -20.38 11.46 -5.23
C LEU A 11 -19.74 11.08 -3.88
N GLY A 12 -18.79 10.13 -3.89
CA GLY A 12 -18.23 9.51 -2.70
C GLY A 12 -19.18 8.48 -2.08
N ARG A 13 -18.94 8.09 -0.82
CA ARG A 13 -19.80 7.17 -0.04
C ARG A 13 -20.13 5.87 -0.77
N GLY A 14 -19.12 5.27 -1.40
CA GLY A 14 -19.24 4.01 -2.14
C GLY A 14 -19.51 4.15 -3.64
N ASP A 15 -19.79 5.35 -4.17
CA ASP A 15 -19.91 5.55 -5.62
C ASP A 15 -18.54 5.40 -6.32
N MET A 16 -18.44 4.50 -7.30
CA MET A 16 -17.18 4.11 -7.93
C MET A 16 -17.34 3.75 -9.42
N LEU A 17 -16.20 3.67 -10.12
CA LEU A 17 -16.09 3.17 -11.48
C LEU A 17 -15.38 1.80 -11.47
N PHE A 18 -16.03 0.79 -12.03
CA PHE A 18 -15.50 -0.56 -12.20
C PHE A 18 -15.17 -0.81 -13.68
N LEU A 19 -13.91 -1.16 -13.98
CA LEU A 19 -13.47 -1.52 -15.33
C LEU A 19 -13.13 -3.02 -15.38
N PRO A 20 -14.04 -3.88 -15.86
CA PRO A 20 -13.75 -5.30 -15.98
C PRO A 20 -12.73 -5.55 -17.09
N MET A 21 -11.98 -6.65 -16.96
CA MET A 21 -11.02 -7.09 -17.97
C MET A 21 -11.70 -7.23 -19.33
N GLY A 22 -11.10 -6.63 -20.36
CA GLY A 22 -11.60 -6.68 -21.73
C GLY A 22 -12.75 -5.72 -22.05
N ALA A 23 -13.27 -4.97 -21.08
CA ALA A 23 -14.24 -3.92 -21.37
C ALA A 23 -13.55 -2.65 -21.90
N SER A 24 -14.20 -1.99 -22.86
CA SER A 24 -13.69 -0.75 -23.45
C SER A 24 -14.00 0.50 -22.61
N LYS A 25 -14.92 0.41 -21.63
CA LYS A 25 -15.38 1.53 -20.81
C LYS A 25 -15.72 1.06 -19.39
N PRO A 26 -15.46 1.90 -18.37
CA PRO A 26 -15.85 1.60 -17.01
C PRO A 26 -17.37 1.72 -16.81
N ILE A 27 -17.87 0.97 -15.84
CA ILE A 27 -19.27 0.94 -15.41
C ILE A 27 -19.34 1.64 -14.06
N ARG A 28 -20.33 2.53 -13.87
CA ARG A 28 -20.57 3.17 -12.57
C ARG A 28 -21.32 2.21 -11.65
N VAL A 29 -20.83 2.05 -10.43
CA VAL A 29 -21.35 1.11 -9.43
C VAL A 29 -21.42 1.83 -8.07
N GLN A 30 -22.46 1.53 -7.31
CA GLN A 30 -22.57 1.93 -5.90
C GLN A 30 -22.12 0.76 -5.03
N GLY A 31 -21.03 0.93 -4.29
CA GLY A 31 -20.57 -0.03 -3.31
C GLY A 31 -21.60 -0.26 -2.21
N ALA A 32 -21.72 -1.51 -1.76
CA ALA A 32 -22.54 -1.82 -0.60
C ALA A 32 -21.91 -1.17 0.65
N PHE A 33 -22.75 -0.56 1.48
CA PHE A 33 -22.34 -0.15 2.80
C PHE A 33 -22.42 -1.36 3.73
N VAL A 34 -21.35 -1.60 4.48
CA VAL A 34 -21.27 -2.59 5.56
C VAL A 34 -20.73 -1.83 6.76
N SER A 35 -21.43 -1.90 7.89
CA SER A 35 -20.99 -1.21 9.11
C SER A 35 -19.86 -1.98 9.79
N ASP A 36 -19.14 -1.30 10.68
CA ASP A 36 -18.06 -1.94 11.46
C ASP A 36 -18.64 -3.07 12.33
N GLU A 37 -19.86 -2.89 12.87
CA GLU A 37 -20.54 -3.94 13.64
C GLU A 37 -20.85 -5.19 12.80
N GLU A 38 -21.33 -5.02 11.56
CA GLU A 38 -21.57 -6.16 10.66
C GLU A 38 -20.27 -6.91 10.32
N VAL A 39 -19.15 -6.18 10.20
CA VAL A 39 -17.83 -6.80 10.00
C VAL A 39 -17.41 -7.60 11.23
N GLU A 40 -17.55 -7.02 12.43
CA GLU A 40 -17.21 -7.69 13.70
C GLU A 40 -18.01 -8.98 13.89
N GLU A 41 -19.33 -8.94 13.67
CA GLU A 41 -20.20 -10.12 13.80
C GLU A 41 -19.76 -11.28 12.87
N VAL A 42 -19.42 -10.96 11.62
CA VAL A 42 -18.95 -11.97 10.66
C VAL A 42 -17.57 -12.51 11.05
N VAL A 43 -16.67 -11.64 11.50
CA VAL A 43 -15.33 -12.04 11.95
C VAL A 43 -15.42 -13.00 13.14
N ASP A 44 -16.19 -12.65 14.16
CA ASP A 44 -16.39 -13.49 15.34
C ASP A 44 -17.02 -14.84 14.99
N PHE A 45 -18.00 -14.84 14.09
CA PHE A 45 -18.60 -16.07 13.58
C PHE A 45 -17.57 -16.98 12.90
N VAL A 46 -16.66 -16.44 12.08
CA VAL A 46 -15.60 -17.22 11.43
C VAL A 46 -14.56 -17.71 12.45
N ILE A 47 -14.15 -16.88 13.40
CA ILE A 47 -13.21 -17.25 14.47
C ILE A 47 -13.76 -18.37 15.35
N SER A 48 -15.07 -18.39 15.58
CA SER A 48 -15.74 -19.45 16.36
C SER A 48 -15.65 -20.82 15.69
N GLN A 49 -15.53 -20.86 14.35
CA GLN A 49 -15.42 -22.09 13.58
C GLN A 49 -13.97 -22.59 13.53
N GLN A 50 -13.00 -21.69 13.39
CA GLN A 50 -11.58 -22.05 13.38
C GLN A 50 -10.69 -20.89 13.82
N LYS A 51 -9.69 -21.19 14.66
CA LYS A 51 -8.63 -20.24 15.01
C LYS A 51 -7.63 -20.11 13.87
N ALA A 52 -7.13 -18.89 13.66
CA ALA A 52 -6.13 -18.61 12.65
C ALA A 52 -4.85 -19.43 12.89
N GLN A 53 -4.30 -19.99 11.82
CA GLN A 53 -3.01 -20.67 11.81
C GLN A 53 -2.05 -19.84 10.96
N TYR A 54 -1.11 -19.18 11.62
CA TYR A 54 -0.13 -18.33 10.94
C TYR A 54 1.14 -19.12 10.63
N TYR A 55 1.71 -18.89 9.45
CA TYR A 55 3.04 -19.36 9.11
C TYR A 55 4.04 -18.29 9.55
N GLU A 56 4.78 -18.55 10.64
CA GLU A 56 5.72 -17.58 11.21
C GLU A 56 6.79 -17.13 10.20
N GLU A 57 7.21 -18.01 9.28
CA GLU A 57 8.16 -17.69 8.21
C GLU A 57 7.67 -16.61 7.23
N MET A 58 6.35 -16.41 7.11
CA MET A 58 5.73 -15.37 6.28
C MET A 58 5.50 -14.08 7.06
N MET A 59 5.75 -14.07 8.37
CA MET A 59 5.68 -12.85 9.16
C MET A 59 6.94 -12.03 8.91
N VAL A 60 6.76 -10.76 8.60
CA VAL A 60 7.87 -9.81 8.45
C VAL A 60 8.52 -9.66 9.82
N SER A 61 9.77 -10.11 9.96
CA SER A 61 10.57 -9.80 11.13
C SER A 61 10.96 -8.32 11.11
N GLU A 62 10.91 -7.66 12.27
CA GLU A 62 11.34 -6.27 12.45
C GLU A 62 12.87 -6.08 12.26
N GLU A 63 13.60 -7.15 11.91
CA GLU A 63 15.07 -7.16 11.81
C GLU A 63 15.62 -6.63 10.47
N ASN A 64 14.80 -6.09 9.56
CA ASN A 64 15.30 -5.40 8.37
C ASN A 64 15.62 -3.91 8.63
N GLY A 65 16.23 -3.67 9.78
CA GLY A 65 16.85 -2.42 10.17
C GLY A 65 18.35 -2.59 10.42
N GLU A 66 18.98 -3.63 9.87
CA GLU A 66 20.41 -3.54 9.62
C GLU A 66 20.57 -2.37 8.64
N SER A 67 20.99 -1.22 9.15
CA SER A 67 21.69 -0.25 8.34
C SER A 67 22.83 -1.02 7.70
N GLU A 68 22.64 -1.44 6.44
CA GLU A 68 23.77 -1.78 5.58
C GLU A 68 24.70 -0.57 5.71
N GLU A 69 25.80 -0.73 6.46
CA GLU A 69 26.89 0.21 6.38
C GLU A 69 27.33 0.15 4.92
N PHE A 70 26.84 1.11 4.14
CA PHE A 70 27.32 1.33 2.79
C PHE A 70 28.77 1.80 2.94
N ASP A 71 29.69 0.83 3.01
CA ASP A 71 31.13 1.05 2.90
C ASP A 71 31.46 1.32 1.42
N ASP A 72 30.98 2.46 0.92
CA ASP A 72 31.39 2.96 -0.40
C ASP A 72 32.79 3.55 -0.24
N GLU A 73 33.77 2.85 -0.82
CA GLU A 73 35.19 3.27 -0.82
C GLU A 73 35.39 4.70 -1.32
N LEU A 74 34.48 5.23 -2.16
CA LEU A 74 34.53 6.57 -2.72
C LEU A 74 33.76 7.61 -1.90
N TYR A 75 33.09 7.21 -0.81
CA TYR A 75 32.31 8.13 0.03
C TYR A 75 33.17 9.29 0.54
N ASP A 76 34.37 9.00 1.05
CA ASP A 76 35.29 10.02 1.57
C ASP A 76 35.85 10.95 0.48
N GLU A 77 35.94 10.47 -0.76
CA GLU A 77 36.31 11.31 -1.91
C GLU A 77 35.16 12.20 -2.33
N ALA A 78 33.94 11.67 -2.40
CA ALA A 78 32.74 12.43 -2.71
C ALA A 78 32.46 13.52 -1.66
N VAL A 79 32.61 13.22 -0.37
CA VAL A 79 32.47 14.20 0.72
C VAL A 79 33.49 15.33 0.55
N ARG A 80 34.76 15.00 0.28
CA ARG A 80 35.81 16.02 0.04
C ARG A 80 35.49 16.89 -1.17
N LEU A 81 35.03 16.29 -2.27
CA LEU A 81 34.64 17.00 -3.48
C LEU A 81 33.50 18.00 -3.20
N VAL A 82 32.46 17.57 -2.49
CA VAL A 82 31.31 18.44 -2.14
C VAL A 82 31.71 19.60 -1.23
N VAL A 83 32.59 19.33 -0.26
CA VAL A 83 33.14 20.37 0.64
C VAL A 83 33.99 21.38 -0.13
N GLU A 84 34.84 20.92 -1.05
CA GLU A 84 35.69 21.77 -1.89
C GLU A 84 34.86 22.60 -2.89
N MET A 85 33.83 21.99 -3.48
CA MET A 85 32.96 22.66 -4.44
C MET A 85 32.00 23.66 -3.79
N GLN A 86 31.92 23.74 -2.45
CA GLN A 86 30.95 24.55 -1.70
C GLN A 86 29.51 24.41 -2.23
N SER A 87 29.17 23.27 -2.85
CA SER A 87 27.89 23.06 -3.52
C SER A 87 26.79 22.56 -2.57
N ALA A 88 27.09 22.50 -1.28
CA ALA A 88 26.11 22.31 -0.23
C ALA A 88 25.82 23.68 0.43
N SER A 89 24.80 24.36 -0.09
CA SER A 89 24.06 25.41 0.61
C SER A 89 22.64 24.95 0.89
#